data_AF-A0A7Y5SHE6-F1
#
_entry.id   AF-A0A7Y5SHE6-F1
#
_cell.length_a   1.000
_cell.length_b   1.000
_cell.length_c   1.000
_cell.angle_alpha   90.00
_cell.angle_beta   90.00
_cell.angle_gamma   90.00
#
_symmetry.space_group_name_H-M   'P 1'
#
loop_
_entity.id
_entity.type
_entity.pdbx_description
1 polymer ?
#
loop_
_entity_poly.entity_id
_entity_poly.type
_entity_poly.pdbx_seq_one_letter_code
_entity_poly.pdbx_strand_id
1 'polypeptide(L)'
;MRLVRMAHLFVLAFASAAAADSGGNRLTYLDEFADPYYAGLDTAKLITPQWIGEEGVEAVVVLSIDDMRDPAPYEEFLRPILNRLKKIDGRAPVSIMTPQVDPNHAQLAKWFAEGVSVEAHTFDHPCPCLQKSDFGKAKATYDRCIDLLATIPNYRPLAFRMPCCDSMNSMSPRFYAEVFNKTTPAGNFLRMNSSVFLLFTPKDPELPLETVIDEEGRQRFGKYAPLDRNFVNYVEDYPYPYVVARLCWEMPSAAPDDWLGFNRFGAHSPTTVRDMKAAIDATVAKKGVFTLTFHPGRWIRNDQVIELIDHAVARYGSKVKFLNLREVHQRLTENLLAGHPLRADNGQDNGVRIADLNGDGYMDVAIGNEKLRQTRIWSPDSGKWVTAELPVPLVTVDSQGNRRDAGVRFGVLQANGMASILVRNETDAGLWHFDGGKWTADPQGLAGLEDGGAIMTSQGGRDRGVRLRDLDGNGICELLVGNGGQQGVFSWAADRRAWRRLPFTLPPDTAVVDAQGRDAGLRFADIDGDCRDDVVFSNAARFALYLYASLETGWSRRYLSGERTQQGPIPMIVRADGTNNGVWLKYGHIYVQNEDTGAALPNHIDARSYTAILAAPPAR
;
A
#
# COMPACT_ATOMS: atom_id res chain seq x y z
N MET A 1 -34.26 -41.02 47.09
CA MET A 1 -34.37 -39.56 46.83
C MET A 1 -33.13 -38.86 47.35
N ARG A 2 -32.21 -38.44 46.47
CA ARG A 2 -31.23 -37.37 46.72
C ARG A 2 -30.79 -36.85 45.35
N LEU A 3 -31.14 -35.59 45.07
CA LEU A 3 -30.85 -34.88 43.83
C LEU A 3 -29.34 -34.63 43.71
N VAL A 4 -28.79 -34.91 42.53
CA VAL A 4 -27.48 -34.44 42.08
C VAL A 4 -27.68 -33.09 41.39
N ARG A 5 -27.04 -32.03 41.88
CA ARG A 5 -26.95 -30.73 41.20
C ARG A 5 -25.69 -30.72 40.34
N MET A 6 -25.87 -30.65 39.02
CA MET A 6 -24.84 -30.25 38.07
C MET A 6 -24.58 -28.74 38.22
N ALA A 7 -23.34 -28.35 38.50
CA ALA A 7 -22.88 -26.98 38.34
C ALA A 7 -22.12 -26.89 37.01
N HIS A 8 -22.64 -26.12 36.05
CA HIS A 8 -21.92 -25.74 34.84
C HIS A 8 -21.06 -24.52 35.19
N LEU A 9 -19.74 -24.69 35.14
CA LEU A 9 -18.79 -23.58 35.24
C LEU A 9 -18.59 -23.01 33.84
N PHE A 10 -19.25 -21.88 33.54
CA PHE A 10 -18.88 -21.03 32.41
C PHE A 10 -17.61 -20.28 32.80
N VAL A 11 -16.47 -20.65 32.22
CA VAL A 11 -15.24 -19.85 32.30
C VAL A 11 -15.38 -18.73 31.26
N LEU A 12 -15.81 -17.56 31.71
CA LEU A 12 -15.62 -16.31 30.98
C LEU A 12 -14.13 -15.96 31.04
N ALA A 13 -13.40 -16.33 30.00
CA ALA A 13 -12.07 -15.80 29.76
C ALA A 13 -12.22 -14.32 29.35
N PHE A 14 -12.09 -13.41 30.31
CA PHE A 14 -11.77 -12.03 30.02
C PHE A 14 -10.31 -11.99 29.56
N ALA A 15 -10.09 -12.13 28.25
CA ALA A 15 -8.85 -11.68 27.65
C ALA A 15 -8.82 -10.15 27.78
N SER A 16 -7.96 -9.64 28.65
CA SER A 16 -7.50 -8.26 28.54
C SER A 16 -6.66 -8.16 27.28
N ALA A 17 -7.32 -8.02 26.13
CA ALA A 17 -6.68 -7.44 24.96
C ALA A 17 -6.27 -6.03 25.41
N ALA A 18 -4.96 -5.81 25.53
CA ALA A 18 -4.46 -4.46 25.44
C ALA A 18 -4.90 -3.99 24.06
N ALA A 19 -6.01 -3.24 23.99
CA ALA A 19 -6.33 -2.48 22.81
C ALA A 19 -5.10 -1.60 22.59
N ALA A 20 -4.28 -1.95 21.59
CA ALA A 20 -3.46 -0.95 20.95
C ALA A 20 -4.41 0.22 20.67
N ASP A 21 -3.97 1.45 20.95
CA ASP A 21 -4.73 2.66 20.66
C ASP A 21 -4.92 2.72 19.14
N SER A 22 -5.88 1.95 18.64
CA SER A 22 -6.07 1.65 17.24
C SER A 22 -6.85 2.83 16.70
N GLY A 23 -6.14 3.93 16.44
CA GLY A 23 -6.73 5.23 16.14
C GLY A 23 -7.86 5.12 15.12
N GLY A 24 -8.92 5.92 15.30
CA GLY A 24 -10.12 5.83 14.46
C GLY A 24 -9.82 5.96 12.95
N ASN A 25 -8.69 6.59 12.61
CA ASN A 25 -8.21 6.78 11.25
C ASN A 25 -7.46 5.59 10.62
N ARG A 26 -7.26 4.47 11.33
CA ARG A 26 -6.48 3.32 10.82
C ARG A 26 -7.05 2.67 9.55
N LEU A 27 -8.32 2.93 9.20
CA LEU A 27 -8.99 2.37 8.02
C LEU A 27 -9.05 3.34 6.82
N THR A 28 -8.57 4.58 7.00
CA THR A 28 -8.75 5.66 6.01
C THR A 28 -8.01 5.42 4.69
N TYR A 29 -6.90 4.67 4.71
CA TYR A 29 -6.13 4.34 3.51
C TYR A 29 -6.94 3.54 2.47
N LEU A 30 -8.05 2.89 2.86
CA LEU A 30 -8.93 2.18 1.94
C LEU A 30 -9.63 3.12 0.95
N ASP A 31 -9.76 4.40 1.29
CA ASP A 31 -10.41 5.44 0.48
C ASP A 31 -9.43 6.44 -0.14
N GLU A 32 -8.12 6.23 0.05
CA GLU A 32 -7.07 7.01 -0.60
C GLU A 32 -6.96 6.66 -2.09
N PHE A 33 -6.68 7.66 -2.93
CA PHE A 33 -6.72 7.48 -4.39
C PHE A 33 -5.55 6.64 -4.92
N ALA A 34 -4.32 6.87 -4.44
CA ALA A 34 -3.13 6.12 -4.83
C ALA A 34 -1.88 6.50 -4.00
N ASP A 35 -1.94 6.51 -2.67
CA ASP A 35 -0.73 6.73 -1.86
C ASP A 35 0.05 5.41 -1.68
N PRO A 36 1.28 5.29 -2.20
CA PRO A 36 2.10 4.10 -1.98
C PRO A 36 2.98 4.18 -0.71
N TYR A 37 2.92 5.27 0.05
CA TYR A 37 3.84 5.52 1.16
C TYR A 37 3.18 5.54 2.54
N TYR A 38 1.89 5.18 2.64
CA TYR A 38 1.12 5.23 3.88
C TYR A 38 1.58 4.21 4.94
N ALA A 39 2.14 3.07 4.52
CA ALA A 39 2.49 1.98 5.42
C ALA A 39 3.69 2.34 6.33
N GLY A 40 3.59 1.96 7.60
CA GLY A 40 4.60 2.22 8.64
C GLY A 40 4.26 1.55 9.97
N LEU A 41 4.89 1.97 11.07
CA LEU A 41 4.71 1.40 12.41
C LEU A 41 3.26 1.35 12.89
N ASP A 42 2.46 2.36 12.53
CA ASP A 42 1.05 2.48 12.96
C ASP A 42 0.09 1.68 12.07
N THR A 43 0.61 1.00 11.05
CA THR A 43 -0.16 0.13 10.17
C THR A 43 -0.19 -1.30 10.73
N ALA A 44 -1.38 -1.90 10.78
CA ALA A 44 -1.54 -3.29 11.21
C ALA A 44 -0.68 -4.24 10.36
N LYS A 45 -0.15 -5.28 10.98
CA LYS A 45 0.85 -6.15 10.36
C LYS A 45 0.21 -7.16 9.40
N LEU A 46 0.89 -7.46 8.30
CA LEU A 46 0.60 -8.62 7.45
C LEU A 46 1.76 -9.63 7.56
N ILE A 47 1.85 -10.30 8.71
CA ILE A 47 2.95 -11.23 8.98
C ILE A 47 2.88 -12.45 8.05
N THR A 48 4.03 -13.06 7.76
CA THR A 48 4.16 -14.25 6.89
C THR A 48 3.18 -15.38 7.25
N PRO A 49 2.96 -15.73 8.53
CA PRO A 49 1.97 -16.74 8.91
C PRO A 49 0.53 -16.49 8.40
N GLN A 50 0.12 -15.24 8.16
CA GLN A 50 -1.23 -14.91 7.66
C GLN A 50 -1.48 -15.45 6.24
N TRP A 51 -0.43 -15.54 5.42
CA TRP A 51 -0.57 -15.79 3.99
C TRP A 51 0.30 -16.93 3.46
N ILE A 52 1.32 -17.39 4.19
CA ILE A 52 2.23 -18.41 3.68
C ILE A 52 1.55 -19.77 3.46
N GLY A 53 0.61 -20.15 4.32
CA GLY A 53 -0.08 -21.45 4.26
C GLY A 53 0.78 -22.66 4.65
N GLU A 54 1.98 -22.43 5.18
CA GLU A 54 2.93 -23.44 5.63
C GLU A 54 3.21 -23.25 7.14
N GLU A 55 2.89 -24.25 7.96
CA GLU A 55 3.10 -24.20 9.41
C GLU A 55 4.59 -24.08 9.75
N GLY A 56 4.92 -23.22 10.72
CA GLY A 56 6.29 -23.02 11.20
C GLY A 56 7.13 -22.05 10.37
N VAL A 57 6.66 -21.60 9.19
CA VAL A 57 7.31 -20.55 8.41
C VAL A 57 6.97 -19.19 9.00
N GLU A 58 7.99 -18.45 9.41
CA GLU A 58 7.87 -17.14 10.05
C GLU A 58 8.28 -16.00 9.12
N ALA A 59 9.13 -16.22 8.14
CA ALA A 59 9.58 -15.16 7.22
C ALA A 59 9.85 -15.68 5.81
N VAL A 60 9.83 -14.76 4.84
CA VAL A 60 10.16 -15.06 3.44
C VAL A 60 11.36 -14.24 2.98
N VAL A 61 12.24 -14.89 2.21
CA VAL A 61 13.29 -14.24 1.44
C VAL A 61 12.94 -14.32 -0.05
N VAL A 62 12.87 -13.16 -0.70
CA VAL A 62 12.71 -13.02 -2.14
C VAL A 62 14.02 -12.53 -2.73
N LEU A 63 14.57 -13.28 -3.69
CA LEU A 63 15.73 -12.86 -4.46
C LEU A 63 15.24 -12.37 -5.84
N SER A 64 15.44 -11.09 -6.14
CA SER A 64 15.03 -10.47 -7.40
C SER A 64 16.20 -9.75 -8.08
N ILE A 65 16.58 -10.22 -9.26
CA ILE A 65 17.67 -9.68 -10.07
C ILE A 65 17.15 -8.82 -11.23
N ASP A 66 17.77 -7.67 -11.46
CA ASP A 66 17.27 -6.66 -12.40
C ASP A 66 18.01 -6.62 -13.73
N ASP A 67 17.42 -5.92 -14.71
CA ASP A 67 18.00 -5.54 -16.01
C ASP A 67 18.22 -6.63 -17.07
N MET A 68 17.53 -7.77 -17.00
CA MET A 68 17.78 -8.85 -17.97
C MET A 68 17.37 -8.48 -19.39
N ARG A 69 18.36 -8.45 -20.29
CA ARG A 69 18.16 -8.33 -21.75
C ARG A 69 18.64 -9.54 -22.53
N ASP A 70 19.74 -10.14 -22.07
CA ASP A 70 20.31 -11.38 -22.60
C ASP A 70 20.30 -12.43 -21.48
N PRO A 71 19.64 -13.58 -21.64
CA PRO A 71 19.63 -14.62 -20.63
C PRO A 71 21.00 -15.22 -20.29
N ALA A 72 21.99 -15.21 -21.19
CA ALA A 72 23.23 -15.95 -21.00
C ALA A 72 24.11 -15.43 -19.84
N PRO A 73 24.41 -14.12 -19.72
CA PRO A 73 25.15 -13.58 -18.57
C PRO A 73 24.42 -13.80 -17.23
N TYR A 74 23.09 -13.76 -17.24
CA TYR A 74 22.26 -13.98 -16.06
C TYR A 74 22.30 -15.43 -15.62
N GLU A 75 22.22 -16.36 -16.57
CA GLU A 75 22.38 -17.79 -16.31
C GLU A 75 23.75 -18.09 -15.71
N GLU A 76 24.84 -17.55 -16.25
CA GLU A 76 26.18 -17.74 -15.71
C GLU A 76 26.29 -17.23 -14.27
N PHE A 77 25.79 -16.03 -14.01
CA PHE A 77 25.83 -15.42 -12.68
C PHE A 77 24.96 -16.17 -11.67
N LEU A 78 23.72 -16.53 -12.06
CA LEU A 78 22.72 -17.14 -11.19
C LEU A 78 22.96 -18.62 -10.94
N ARG A 79 23.58 -19.37 -11.87
CA ARG A 79 23.66 -20.84 -11.78
C ARG A 79 24.15 -21.34 -10.41
N PRO A 80 25.20 -20.78 -9.77
CA PRO A 80 25.58 -21.15 -8.41
C PRO A 80 24.50 -20.88 -7.36
N ILE A 81 23.80 -19.74 -7.44
CA ILE A 81 22.70 -19.35 -6.56
C ILE A 81 21.51 -20.32 -6.72
N LEU A 82 21.09 -20.59 -7.96
CA LEU A 82 19.99 -21.52 -8.26
C LEU A 82 20.31 -22.92 -7.75
N ASN A 83 21.55 -23.39 -7.94
CA ASN A 83 22.00 -24.68 -7.42
C ASN A 83 22.00 -24.73 -5.89
N ARG A 84 22.32 -23.61 -5.22
CA ARG A 84 22.24 -23.54 -3.75
C ARG A 84 20.81 -23.62 -3.24
N LEU A 85 19.88 -22.91 -3.87
CA LEU A 85 18.45 -22.92 -3.52
C LEU A 85 17.83 -24.32 -3.73
N LYS A 86 18.14 -24.99 -4.85
CA LYS A 86 17.65 -26.36 -5.09
C LYS A 86 18.11 -27.37 -4.06
N LYS A 87 19.28 -27.17 -3.45
CA LYS A 87 19.74 -28.01 -2.34
C LYS A 87 18.93 -27.81 -1.05
N ILE A 88 18.23 -26.67 -0.91
CA ILE A 88 17.40 -26.35 0.27
C ILE A 88 15.99 -26.89 0.07
N ASP A 89 15.37 -26.56 -1.07
CA ASP A 89 13.92 -26.70 -1.26
C ASP A 89 13.55 -27.38 -2.59
N GLY A 90 14.52 -28.01 -3.28
CA GLY A 90 14.32 -28.68 -4.57
C GLY A 90 14.04 -27.73 -5.76
N ARG A 91 13.74 -26.46 -5.50
CA ARG A 91 13.42 -25.40 -6.47
C ARG A 91 14.44 -24.27 -6.42
N ALA A 92 14.42 -23.39 -7.42
CA ALA A 92 15.26 -22.21 -7.52
C ALA A 92 14.41 -20.92 -7.61
N PRO A 93 13.71 -20.53 -6.54
CA PRO A 93 12.79 -19.39 -6.54
C PRO A 93 13.54 -18.05 -6.59
N VAL A 94 13.85 -17.60 -7.81
CA VAL A 94 14.42 -16.28 -8.11
C VAL A 94 13.51 -15.57 -9.11
N SER A 95 13.32 -14.26 -8.94
CA SER A 95 12.59 -13.42 -9.91
C SER A 95 13.60 -12.63 -10.74
N ILE A 96 13.39 -12.55 -12.06
CA ILE A 96 14.27 -11.81 -12.98
C ILE A 96 13.47 -10.66 -13.60
N MET A 97 13.78 -9.42 -13.24
CA MET A 97 13.16 -8.22 -13.83
C MET A 97 13.77 -7.97 -15.21
N THR A 98 12.90 -7.94 -16.23
CA THR A 98 13.29 -8.11 -17.63
C THR A 98 12.73 -6.97 -18.46
N PRO A 99 13.56 -6.02 -18.93
CA PRO A 99 13.14 -5.02 -19.89
C PRO A 99 12.69 -5.63 -21.22
N GLN A 100 13.50 -6.56 -21.76
CA GLN A 100 13.33 -7.15 -23.09
C GLN A 100 13.95 -8.55 -23.10
N VAL A 101 13.33 -9.49 -23.81
CA VAL A 101 13.91 -10.82 -24.08
C VAL A 101 13.25 -11.40 -25.33
N ASP A 102 13.93 -12.29 -26.05
CA ASP A 102 13.25 -13.14 -27.04
C ASP A 102 12.26 -14.06 -26.30
N PRO A 103 10.93 -13.93 -26.56
CA PRO A 103 9.93 -14.73 -25.87
C PRO A 103 10.08 -16.24 -26.06
N ASN A 104 10.78 -16.67 -27.12
CA ASN A 104 11.03 -18.08 -27.43
C ASN A 104 12.42 -18.56 -26.99
N HIS A 105 13.19 -17.73 -26.27
CA HIS A 105 14.53 -18.09 -25.86
C HIS A 105 14.52 -19.36 -25.00
N ALA A 106 15.26 -20.39 -25.42
CA ALA A 106 15.21 -21.73 -24.82
C ALA A 106 15.55 -21.76 -23.31
N GLN A 107 16.31 -20.76 -22.83
CA GLN A 107 16.64 -20.64 -21.41
C GLN A 107 15.41 -20.35 -20.53
N LEU A 108 14.41 -19.63 -21.04
CA LEU A 108 13.21 -19.27 -20.27
C LEU A 108 12.46 -20.51 -19.80
N ALA A 109 12.23 -21.46 -20.72
CA ALA A 109 11.54 -22.71 -20.39
C ALA A 109 12.31 -23.55 -19.34
N LYS A 110 13.65 -23.55 -19.40
CA LYS A 110 14.50 -24.23 -18.40
C LYS A 110 14.34 -23.60 -17.02
N TRP A 111 14.42 -22.27 -16.96
CA TRP A 111 14.24 -21.51 -15.73
C TRP A 111 12.86 -21.72 -15.11
N PHE A 112 11.78 -21.70 -15.90
CA PHE A 112 10.44 -21.95 -15.39
C PHE A 112 10.30 -23.37 -14.80
N ALA A 113 10.92 -24.38 -15.43
CA ALA A 113 10.94 -25.74 -14.89
C ALA A 113 11.74 -25.87 -13.58
N GLU A 114 12.68 -24.96 -13.32
CA GLU A 114 13.45 -24.88 -12.07
C GLU A 114 12.76 -24.02 -10.99
N GLY A 115 11.68 -23.30 -11.31
CA GLY A 115 10.98 -22.40 -10.38
C GLY A 115 11.47 -20.94 -10.39
N VAL A 116 12.22 -20.54 -11.41
CA VAL A 116 12.59 -19.13 -11.65
C VAL A 116 11.42 -18.41 -12.34
N SER A 117 11.20 -17.12 -12.04
CA SER A 117 10.20 -16.29 -12.71
C SER A 117 10.84 -15.11 -13.45
N VAL A 118 10.13 -14.60 -14.46
CA VAL A 118 10.50 -13.42 -15.25
C VAL A 118 9.42 -12.36 -15.13
N GLU A 119 9.79 -11.13 -14.77
CA GLU A 119 8.87 -10.06 -14.41
C GLU A 119 9.21 -8.76 -15.18
N ALA A 120 8.31 -7.78 -15.18
CA ALA A 120 8.44 -6.59 -16.04
C ALA A 120 9.35 -5.51 -15.45
N HIS A 121 10.11 -4.80 -16.30
CA HIS A 121 11.06 -3.74 -15.89
C HIS A 121 11.07 -2.50 -16.81
N THR A 122 9.97 -2.23 -17.53
CA THR A 122 9.86 -1.29 -18.67
C THR A 122 10.79 -1.60 -19.85
N PHE A 123 10.36 -1.29 -21.06
CA PHE A 123 11.04 -1.73 -22.28
C PHE A 123 12.35 -0.96 -22.52
N ASP A 124 12.32 0.36 -22.38
CA ASP A 124 13.47 1.24 -22.70
C ASP A 124 14.37 1.51 -21.49
N HIS A 125 13.97 1.09 -20.29
CA HIS A 125 14.66 1.40 -19.03
C HIS A 125 14.92 2.92 -18.81
N PRO A 126 13.89 3.78 -18.88
CA PRO A 126 14.04 5.19 -18.55
C PRO A 126 14.21 5.42 -17.04
N CYS A 127 15.19 6.25 -16.65
CA CYS A 127 15.40 6.65 -15.26
C CYS A 127 15.30 8.20 -15.12
N PRO A 128 14.25 8.74 -14.46
CA PRO A 128 13.04 8.05 -13.99
C PRO A 128 12.08 7.71 -15.16
N CYS A 129 11.06 6.88 -14.93
CA CYS A 129 10.12 6.52 -16.00
C CYS A 129 9.24 7.69 -16.45
N LEU A 130 8.67 8.43 -15.50
CA LEU A 130 7.94 9.66 -15.78
C LEU A 130 8.96 10.80 -15.89
N GLN A 131 9.26 11.25 -17.12
CA GLN A 131 10.21 12.34 -17.40
C GLN A 131 9.93 13.07 -18.72
N LYS A 132 10.61 14.20 -18.92
CA LYS A 132 10.69 14.95 -20.19
C LYS A 132 9.33 15.43 -20.73
N SER A 133 8.38 15.67 -19.85
CA SER A 133 7.00 16.09 -20.16
C SER A 133 6.29 15.19 -21.17
N ASP A 134 6.60 13.90 -21.18
CA ASP A 134 6.06 12.93 -22.14
C ASP A 134 5.46 11.70 -21.43
N PHE A 135 4.24 11.86 -20.92
CA PHE A 135 3.48 10.77 -20.32
C PHE A 135 3.21 9.62 -21.31
N GLY A 136 2.95 9.95 -22.58
CA GLY A 136 2.65 8.96 -23.61
C GLY A 136 3.81 7.98 -23.77
N LYS A 137 5.05 8.48 -23.80
CA LYS A 137 6.26 7.65 -23.85
C LYS A 137 6.47 6.83 -22.59
N ALA A 138 6.22 7.41 -21.41
CA ALA A 138 6.29 6.67 -20.14
C ALA A 138 5.27 5.53 -20.08
N LYS A 139 4.03 5.73 -20.54
CA LYS A 139 3.04 4.66 -20.63
C LYS A 139 3.41 3.63 -21.70
N ALA A 140 3.87 4.07 -22.86
CA ALA A 140 4.23 3.18 -23.96
C ALA A 140 5.41 2.26 -23.61
N THR A 141 6.42 2.74 -22.88
CA THR A 141 7.56 1.89 -22.48
C THR A 141 7.17 0.82 -21.44
N TYR A 142 6.23 1.14 -20.55
CA TYR A 142 5.63 0.20 -19.61
C TYR A 142 4.79 -0.85 -20.36
N ASP A 143 3.87 -0.42 -21.23
CA ASP A 143 2.97 -1.29 -21.98
C ASP A 143 3.72 -2.26 -22.88
N ARG A 144 4.70 -1.78 -23.65
CA ARG A 144 5.49 -2.63 -24.55
C ARG A 144 6.23 -3.74 -23.81
N CYS A 145 6.70 -3.48 -22.59
CA CYS A 145 7.38 -4.50 -21.78
C CYS A 145 6.41 -5.62 -21.41
N ILE A 146 5.25 -5.26 -20.88
CA ILE A 146 4.23 -6.24 -20.45
C ILE A 146 3.70 -7.02 -21.64
N ASP A 147 3.38 -6.33 -22.73
CA ASP A 147 2.85 -6.96 -23.94
C ASP A 147 3.88 -7.93 -24.54
N LEU A 148 5.18 -7.55 -24.56
CA LEU A 148 6.26 -8.46 -24.96
C LEU A 148 6.32 -9.70 -24.06
N LEU A 149 6.39 -9.53 -22.74
CA LEU A 149 6.51 -10.65 -21.80
C LEU A 149 5.26 -11.54 -21.80
N ALA A 150 4.08 -10.97 -22.10
CA ALA A 150 2.85 -11.73 -22.29
C ALA A 150 2.85 -12.60 -23.55
N THR A 151 3.82 -12.45 -24.46
CA THR A 151 4.00 -13.37 -25.60
C THR A 151 4.86 -14.59 -25.28
N ILE A 152 5.45 -14.69 -24.09
CA ILE A 152 6.22 -15.87 -23.68
C ILE A 152 5.28 -17.10 -23.61
N PRO A 153 5.59 -18.22 -24.29
CA PRO A 153 4.74 -19.40 -24.29
C PRO A 153 4.49 -19.96 -22.88
N ASN A 154 3.22 -20.23 -22.56
CA ASN A 154 2.78 -20.78 -21.27
C ASN A 154 3.19 -19.94 -20.05
N TYR A 155 3.44 -18.65 -20.25
CA TYR A 155 3.85 -17.73 -19.20
C TYR A 155 3.09 -16.41 -19.30
N ARG A 156 2.91 -15.75 -18.15
CA ARG A 156 2.29 -14.43 -18.04
C ARG A 156 3.03 -13.63 -16.98
N PRO A 157 3.61 -12.46 -17.28
CA PRO A 157 4.27 -11.64 -16.28
C PRO A 157 3.27 -11.27 -15.16
N LEU A 158 3.76 -11.17 -13.93
CA LEU A 158 2.90 -10.93 -12.77
C LEU A 158 3.31 -9.67 -12.00
N ALA A 159 4.61 -9.44 -11.88
CA ALA A 159 5.17 -8.36 -11.10
C ALA A 159 5.88 -7.32 -11.97
N PHE A 160 6.10 -6.15 -11.37
CA PHE A 160 6.86 -5.04 -11.94
C PHE A 160 7.93 -4.58 -10.95
N ARG A 161 9.05 -4.09 -11.49
CA ARG A 161 9.95 -3.21 -10.77
C ARG A 161 10.27 -1.99 -11.63
N MET A 162 10.27 -0.82 -11.03
CA MET A 162 10.61 0.43 -11.69
C MET A 162 12.13 0.53 -11.87
N PRO A 163 12.62 0.84 -13.09
CA PRO A 163 14.02 1.18 -13.31
C PRO A 163 14.54 2.22 -12.32
N CYS A 164 15.74 1.99 -11.79
CA CYS A 164 16.45 2.91 -10.91
C CYS A 164 15.69 3.29 -9.62
N CYS A 165 14.72 2.48 -9.16
CA CYS A 165 13.95 2.78 -7.95
C CYS A 165 14.76 2.75 -6.64
N ASP A 166 15.93 2.11 -6.68
CA ASP A 166 16.98 2.05 -5.66
C ASP A 166 17.86 3.30 -5.59
N SER A 167 17.90 4.07 -6.68
CA SER A 167 18.92 5.09 -6.88
C SER A 167 18.35 6.49 -7.09
N MET A 168 17.04 6.61 -7.30
CA MET A 168 16.35 7.88 -7.44
C MET A 168 14.84 7.76 -7.17
N ASN A 169 14.19 8.91 -7.03
CA ASN A 169 12.74 9.00 -6.89
C ASN A 169 12.07 8.85 -8.27
N SER A 170 11.61 7.63 -8.60
CA SER A 170 10.88 7.35 -9.84
C SER A 170 9.46 6.82 -9.60
N MET A 171 9.13 6.44 -8.37
CA MET A 171 7.79 5.99 -7.99
C MET A 171 6.94 7.16 -7.53
N SER A 172 5.65 7.12 -7.85
CA SER A 172 4.70 8.16 -7.45
C SER A 172 3.26 7.69 -7.55
N PRO A 173 2.30 8.36 -6.86
CA PRO A 173 0.88 8.14 -7.05
C PRO A 173 0.41 8.17 -8.51
N ARG A 174 1.04 8.99 -9.37
CA ARG A 174 0.70 9.08 -10.80
C ARG A 174 1.08 7.81 -11.54
N PHE A 175 2.25 7.23 -11.24
CA PHE A 175 2.62 5.95 -11.84
C PHE A 175 1.60 4.86 -11.49
N TYR A 176 1.20 4.74 -10.22
CA TYR A 176 0.19 3.74 -9.84
C TYR A 176 -1.15 4.02 -10.50
N ALA A 177 -1.71 5.21 -10.32
CA ALA A 177 -3.06 5.55 -10.77
C ALA A 177 -3.22 5.51 -12.30
N GLU A 178 -2.21 6.01 -13.03
CA GLU A 178 -2.32 6.28 -14.47
C GLU A 178 -1.53 5.31 -15.36
N VAL A 179 -0.62 4.51 -14.79
CA VAL A 179 0.18 3.53 -15.54
C VAL A 179 -0.09 2.11 -15.05
N PHE A 180 0.32 1.76 -13.84
CA PHE A 180 0.28 0.37 -13.33
C PHE A 180 -1.14 -0.18 -13.16
N ASN A 181 -2.06 0.64 -12.64
CA ASN A 181 -3.44 0.23 -12.39
C ASN A 181 -4.30 0.19 -13.66
N LYS A 182 -3.77 0.60 -14.81
CA LYS A 182 -4.44 0.49 -16.10
C LYS A 182 -4.10 -0.84 -16.77
N THR A 183 -4.85 -1.19 -17.81
CA THR A 183 -4.48 -2.26 -18.74
C THR A 183 -3.63 -1.68 -19.88
N THR A 184 -2.85 -2.53 -20.53
CA THR A 184 -2.29 -2.21 -21.85
C THR A 184 -3.40 -2.20 -22.91
N PRO A 185 -3.17 -1.64 -24.11
CA PRO A 185 -4.11 -1.76 -25.22
C PRO A 185 -4.43 -3.22 -25.60
N ALA A 186 -3.52 -4.16 -25.35
CA ALA A 186 -3.75 -5.59 -25.55
C ALA A 186 -4.55 -6.26 -24.40
N GLY A 187 -4.96 -5.50 -23.38
CA GLY A 187 -5.71 -6.00 -22.23
C GLY A 187 -4.84 -6.65 -21.15
N ASN A 188 -3.51 -6.56 -21.24
CA ASN A 188 -2.61 -7.11 -20.23
C ASN A 188 -2.50 -6.18 -19.01
N PHE A 189 -2.19 -6.76 -17.85
CA PHE A 189 -1.97 -6.01 -16.60
C PHE A 189 -1.17 -6.85 -15.60
N LEU A 190 -0.63 -6.19 -14.57
CA LEU A 190 0.17 -6.82 -13.51
C LEU A 190 -0.53 -6.75 -12.16
N ARG A 191 -0.05 -7.52 -11.18
CA ARG A 191 -0.70 -7.70 -9.86
C ARG A 191 0.17 -7.28 -8.69
N MET A 192 1.48 -7.21 -8.89
CA MET A 192 2.45 -6.88 -7.85
C MET A 192 3.47 -5.87 -8.37
N ASN A 193 3.96 -5.01 -7.48
CA ASN A 193 5.07 -4.12 -7.73
C ASN A 193 6.10 -4.25 -6.58
N SER A 194 7.38 -4.07 -6.87
CA SER A 194 8.45 -4.13 -5.87
C SER A 194 9.45 -3.00 -6.10
N SER A 195 8.98 -1.77 -5.87
CA SER A 195 9.71 -0.55 -6.23
C SER A 195 9.84 0.45 -5.09
N VAL A 196 9.08 0.32 -4.00
CA VAL A 196 9.23 1.13 -2.78
C VAL A 196 10.20 0.41 -1.84
N PHE A 197 11.16 1.14 -1.26
CA PHE A 197 12.14 0.54 -0.36
C PHE A 197 11.66 0.49 1.10
N LEU A 198 12.27 -0.38 1.89
CA LEU A 198 12.08 -0.51 3.32
C LEU A 198 13.37 -0.16 4.05
N LEU A 199 13.28 0.75 5.01
CA LEU A 199 14.31 1.00 6.00
C LEU A 199 13.84 0.52 7.37
N PHE A 200 14.64 -0.33 8.02
CA PHE A 200 14.49 -0.57 9.44
C PHE A 200 15.11 0.55 10.25
N THR A 201 14.48 0.95 11.35
CA THR A 201 14.89 2.04 12.21
C THR A 201 14.86 1.63 13.67
N PRO A 202 15.60 2.31 14.57
CA PRO A 202 15.51 2.05 16.01
C PRO A 202 14.20 2.57 16.64
N LYS A 203 13.26 3.10 15.84
CA LYS A 203 11.94 3.51 16.33
C LYS A 203 11.02 2.30 16.55
N ASP A 204 11.25 1.18 15.85
CA ASP A 204 10.45 -0.04 16.02
C ASP A 204 10.86 -0.76 17.32
N PRO A 205 9.97 -0.82 18.34
CA PRO A 205 10.28 -1.49 19.60
C PRO A 205 10.39 -3.01 19.48
N GLU A 206 9.96 -3.62 18.37
CA GLU A 206 10.08 -5.07 18.14
C GLU A 206 11.44 -5.49 17.63
N LEU A 207 12.28 -4.54 17.20
CA LEU A 207 13.60 -4.83 16.65
C LEU A 207 14.66 -4.83 17.77
N PRO A 208 15.47 -5.89 17.86
CA PRO A 208 16.65 -5.88 18.73
C PRO A 208 17.59 -4.73 18.33
N LEU A 209 18.03 -3.94 19.31
CA LEU A 209 18.85 -2.75 19.05
C LEU A 209 20.14 -3.10 18.28
N GLU A 210 20.75 -4.24 18.56
CA GLU A 210 21.95 -4.73 17.87
C GLU A 210 21.74 -4.97 16.36
N THR A 211 20.50 -5.19 15.94
CA THR A 211 20.13 -5.38 14.53
C THR A 211 20.02 -4.05 13.79
N VAL A 212 19.53 -2.99 14.47
CA VAL A 212 19.27 -1.66 13.88
C VAL A 212 20.31 -0.59 14.21
N ILE A 213 21.24 -0.89 15.11
CA ILE A 213 22.39 -0.06 15.47
C ILE A 213 23.67 -0.76 14.99
N ASP A 214 24.56 -0.02 14.33
CA ASP A 214 25.85 -0.50 13.84
C ASP A 214 26.94 -0.53 14.93
N GLU A 215 28.10 -1.06 14.58
CA GLU A 215 29.21 -1.29 15.50
C GLU A 215 29.80 0.02 16.05
N GLU A 216 29.50 1.16 15.41
CA GLU A 216 29.87 2.50 15.83
C GLU A 216 28.75 3.23 16.60
N GLY A 217 27.66 2.55 16.94
CA GLY A 217 26.53 3.13 17.70
C GLY A 217 25.60 4.01 16.86
N ARG A 218 25.63 3.90 15.53
CA ARG A 218 24.78 4.69 14.61
C ARG A 218 23.62 3.86 14.08
N GLN A 219 22.60 4.50 13.53
CA GLN A 219 21.54 3.78 12.81
C GLN A 219 22.12 3.00 11.64
N ARG A 220 21.92 1.67 11.63
CA ARG A 220 22.55 0.75 10.67
C ARG A 220 22.09 1.02 9.24
N PHE A 221 20.79 1.25 9.02
CA PHE A 221 20.20 1.27 7.68
C PHE A 221 20.08 2.67 7.07
N GLY A 222 19.86 3.71 7.89
CA GLY A 222 19.68 5.08 7.41
C GLY A 222 20.84 5.62 6.56
N LYS A 223 22.06 5.09 6.74
CA LYS A 223 23.26 5.46 5.96
C LYS A 223 23.22 5.03 4.49
N TYR A 224 22.28 4.17 4.10
CA TYR A 224 22.12 3.72 2.73
C TYR A 224 21.18 4.62 1.92
N ALA A 225 20.25 5.33 2.56
CA ALA A 225 19.39 6.30 1.89
C ALA A 225 20.26 7.41 1.24
N PRO A 226 20.24 7.59 -0.10
CA PRO A 226 21.03 8.61 -0.77
C PRO A 226 20.55 10.03 -0.44
N LEU A 227 21.05 10.60 0.67
CA LEU A 227 20.67 11.93 1.14
C LEU A 227 21.04 13.03 0.13
N ASP A 228 22.14 12.84 -0.62
CA ASP A 228 22.57 13.73 -1.71
C ASP A 228 21.57 13.77 -2.87
N ARG A 229 20.69 12.75 -2.97
CA ARG A 229 19.65 12.64 -4.00
C ARG A 229 18.25 12.92 -3.48
N ASN A 230 18.11 13.44 -2.25
CA ASN A 230 16.81 13.61 -1.59
C ASN A 230 15.92 12.36 -1.76
N PHE A 231 16.50 11.18 -1.56
CA PHE A 231 15.81 9.92 -1.77
C PHE A 231 14.71 9.76 -0.73
N VAL A 232 13.47 9.61 -1.18
CA VAL A 232 12.27 9.52 -0.35
C VAL A 232 11.36 8.35 -0.76
N ASN A 233 11.83 7.50 -1.67
CA ASN A 233 11.12 6.33 -2.15
C ASN A 233 11.23 5.15 -1.17
N TYR A 234 10.80 5.36 0.08
CA TYR A 234 10.80 4.31 1.09
C TYR A 234 9.68 4.44 2.14
N VAL A 235 9.39 3.31 2.76
CA VAL A 235 8.65 3.18 4.02
C VAL A 235 9.60 2.76 5.13
N GLU A 236 9.21 3.01 6.38
CA GLU A 236 9.98 2.64 7.57
C GLU A 236 9.28 1.49 8.29
N ASP A 237 10.05 0.50 8.75
CA ASP A 237 9.64 -0.53 9.71
C ASP A 237 8.42 -1.40 9.37
N TYR A 238 7.99 -1.41 8.09
CA TYR A 238 6.88 -2.22 7.60
C TYR A 238 7.35 -3.27 6.58
N PRO A 239 7.97 -4.39 7.01
CA PRO A 239 8.51 -5.44 6.14
C PRO A 239 7.43 -6.38 5.60
N TYR A 240 6.25 -5.87 5.28
CA TYR A 240 5.12 -6.70 4.86
C TYR A 240 4.60 -6.25 3.50
N PRO A 241 3.99 -7.16 2.72
CA PRO A 241 3.22 -6.75 1.55
C PRO A 241 2.08 -5.81 1.98
N TYR A 242 1.80 -4.77 1.19
CA TYR A 242 0.66 -3.87 1.42
C TYR A 242 -0.04 -3.52 0.12
N VAL A 243 -1.26 -2.96 0.22
CA VAL A 243 -2.12 -2.73 -0.93
C VAL A 243 -2.12 -1.26 -1.34
N VAL A 244 -1.76 -0.97 -2.58
CA VAL A 244 -1.84 0.38 -3.15
C VAL A 244 -3.06 0.48 -4.06
N ALA A 245 -3.91 1.48 -3.80
CA ALA A 245 -5.09 1.79 -4.61
C ALA A 245 -6.01 0.60 -4.91
N ARG A 246 -6.12 -0.35 -3.95
CA ARG A 246 -6.94 -1.58 -4.02
C ARG A 246 -6.53 -2.61 -5.10
N LEU A 247 -5.58 -2.27 -5.96
CA LEU A 247 -5.29 -3.03 -7.19
C LEU A 247 -3.89 -3.65 -7.21
N CYS A 248 -2.95 -3.09 -6.44
CA CYS A 248 -1.56 -3.50 -6.46
C CYS A 248 -1.12 -4.04 -5.10
N TRP A 249 -0.48 -5.20 -5.08
CA TRP A 249 0.39 -5.59 -3.98
C TRP A 249 1.74 -4.89 -4.14
N GLU A 250 2.11 -4.01 -3.21
CA GLU A 250 3.48 -3.51 -3.09
C GLU A 250 4.29 -4.44 -2.20
N MET A 251 5.39 -4.93 -2.75
CA MET A 251 6.38 -5.79 -2.09
C MET A 251 7.62 -4.94 -1.80
N PRO A 252 7.77 -4.41 -0.57
CA PRO A 252 8.86 -3.49 -0.30
C PRO A 252 10.23 -4.14 -0.51
N SER A 253 11.10 -3.46 -1.24
CA SER A 253 12.50 -3.87 -1.47
C SER A 253 13.36 -3.49 -0.27
N ALA A 254 14.30 -4.34 0.13
CA ALA A 254 15.15 -4.05 1.28
C ALA A 254 16.15 -2.94 0.98
N ALA A 255 16.35 -2.01 1.92
CA ALA A 255 17.53 -1.17 1.99
C ALA A 255 18.43 -1.63 3.16
N PRO A 256 19.69 -2.05 2.92
CA PRO A 256 20.41 -1.98 1.65
C PRO A 256 20.03 -3.05 0.63
N ASP A 257 20.12 -2.65 -0.64
CA ASP A 257 20.32 -3.54 -1.78
C ASP A 257 21.76 -3.40 -2.32
N ASP A 258 22.08 -4.04 -3.45
CA ASP A 258 23.44 -4.01 -3.97
C ASP A 258 23.86 -2.65 -4.54
N TRP A 259 22.95 -1.90 -5.17
CA TRP A 259 23.24 -0.56 -5.67
C TRP A 259 23.45 0.44 -4.54
N LEU A 260 22.56 0.47 -3.54
CA LEU A 260 22.68 1.32 -2.35
C LEU A 260 23.99 1.01 -1.62
N GLY A 261 24.31 -0.29 -1.51
CA GLY A 261 25.59 -0.78 -1.01
C GLY A 261 26.79 -0.26 -1.78
N PHE A 262 26.74 -0.36 -3.12
CA PHE A 262 27.79 0.13 -4.00
C PHE A 262 27.95 1.65 -3.93
N ASN A 263 26.85 2.40 -3.96
CA ASN A 263 26.86 3.85 -3.88
C ASN A 263 27.50 4.34 -2.58
N ARG A 264 27.27 3.61 -1.48
CA ARG A 264 27.80 3.98 -0.16
C ARG A 264 29.23 3.48 0.10
N PHE A 265 29.54 2.25 -0.31
CA PHE A 265 30.77 1.54 0.12
C PHE A 265 31.59 0.92 -1.02
N GLY A 266 31.18 1.11 -2.27
CA GLY A 266 31.83 0.51 -3.43
C GLY A 266 31.46 -0.97 -3.64
N ALA A 267 32.05 -1.56 -4.67
CA ALA A 267 31.72 -2.91 -5.11
C ALA A 267 32.05 -3.96 -4.04
N HIS A 268 31.15 -4.93 -3.90
CA HIS A 268 31.35 -6.13 -3.09
C HIS A 268 31.67 -5.89 -1.62
N SER A 269 31.22 -4.76 -1.08
CA SER A 269 31.52 -4.35 0.29
C SER A 269 31.08 -5.41 1.33
N PRO A 270 31.99 -5.90 2.19
CA PRO A 270 31.63 -6.81 3.27
C PRO A 270 30.72 -6.13 4.31
N THR A 271 30.83 -4.81 4.48
CA THR A 271 29.94 -4.01 5.32
C THR A 271 28.50 -4.09 4.81
N THR A 272 28.30 -3.96 3.50
CA THR A 272 26.98 -4.11 2.88
C THR A 272 26.40 -5.51 3.09
N VAL A 273 27.18 -6.56 2.85
CA VAL A 273 26.71 -7.94 3.05
C VAL A 273 26.35 -8.19 4.52
N ARG A 274 27.14 -7.70 5.47
CA ARG A 274 26.84 -7.79 6.90
C ARG A 274 25.53 -7.06 7.25
N ASP A 275 25.32 -5.86 6.72
CA ASP A 275 24.10 -5.10 7.02
C ASP A 275 22.87 -5.70 6.30
N MET A 276 23.03 -6.34 5.13
CA MET A 276 21.98 -7.16 4.50
C MET A 276 21.59 -8.37 5.37
N LYS A 277 22.54 -9.03 6.04
CA LYS A 277 22.24 -10.10 7.01
C LYS A 277 21.46 -9.58 8.21
N ALA A 278 21.81 -8.38 8.71
CA ALA A 278 21.05 -7.73 9.77
C ALA A 278 19.61 -7.38 9.30
N ALA A 279 19.41 -6.98 8.05
CA ALA A 279 18.08 -6.77 7.49
C ALA A 279 17.26 -8.08 7.41
N ILE A 280 17.90 -9.22 7.08
CA ILE A 280 17.26 -10.55 7.18
C ILE A 280 16.87 -10.83 8.63
N ASP A 281 17.75 -10.58 9.59
CA ASP A 281 17.47 -10.80 11.01
C ASP A 281 16.29 -9.95 11.51
N ALA A 282 16.24 -8.66 11.15
CA ALA A 282 15.13 -7.77 11.46
C ALA A 282 13.82 -8.27 10.82
N THR A 283 13.89 -8.73 9.57
CA THR A 283 12.73 -9.31 8.86
C THR A 283 12.20 -10.53 9.60
N VAL A 284 13.06 -11.43 10.06
CA VAL A 284 12.64 -12.62 10.81
C VAL A 284 12.04 -12.24 12.16
N ALA A 285 12.63 -11.28 12.88
CA ALA A 285 12.07 -10.75 14.12
C ALA A 285 10.63 -10.23 13.93
N LYS A 286 10.40 -9.55 12.80
CA LYS A 286 9.08 -9.02 12.41
C LYS A 286 8.16 -10.05 11.74
N LYS A 287 8.63 -11.26 11.48
CA LYS A 287 7.91 -12.27 10.67
C LYS A 287 7.53 -11.76 9.27
N GLY A 288 8.37 -10.94 8.66
CA GLY A 288 8.11 -10.22 7.41
C GLY A 288 8.70 -10.88 6.15
N VAL A 289 8.89 -10.06 5.12
CA VAL A 289 9.50 -10.42 3.82
C VAL A 289 10.75 -9.58 3.56
N PHE A 290 11.87 -10.25 3.28
CA PHE A 290 13.11 -9.62 2.85
C PHE A 290 13.21 -9.78 1.33
N THR A 291 13.06 -8.68 0.59
CA THR A 291 13.17 -8.68 -0.87
C THR A 291 14.49 -8.04 -1.29
N LEU A 292 15.44 -8.85 -1.72
CA LEU A 292 16.72 -8.37 -2.25
C LEU A 292 16.54 -7.93 -3.71
N THR A 293 16.88 -6.68 -3.99
CA THR A 293 17.18 -6.17 -5.34
C THR A 293 18.66 -6.36 -5.61
N PHE A 294 19.02 -6.96 -6.74
CA PHE A 294 20.43 -7.11 -7.10
C PHE A 294 20.67 -7.17 -8.60
N HIS A 295 21.94 -7.06 -8.99
CA HIS A 295 22.40 -6.98 -10.36
C HIS A 295 23.58 -7.93 -10.59
N PRO A 296 23.82 -8.38 -11.84
CA PRO A 296 24.88 -9.34 -12.10
C PRO A 296 26.29 -8.73 -11.89
N GLY A 297 27.01 -9.28 -10.91
CA GLY A 297 28.46 -9.26 -10.78
C GLY A 297 29.13 -7.95 -10.34
N ARG A 298 28.70 -6.79 -10.87
CA ARG A 298 29.42 -5.52 -10.67
C ARG A 298 29.35 -5.03 -9.22
N TRP A 299 28.18 -5.08 -8.61
CA TRP A 299 27.93 -4.49 -7.29
C TRP A 299 27.93 -5.54 -6.18
N ILE A 300 27.38 -6.72 -6.48
CA ILE A 300 27.42 -7.91 -5.63
C ILE A 300 27.92 -9.12 -6.43
N ARG A 301 28.62 -10.02 -5.77
CA ARG A 301 29.04 -11.31 -6.35
C ARG A 301 28.05 -12.42 -6.01
N ASN A 302 28.05 -13.50 -6.79
CA ASN A 302 27.16 -14.63 -6.55
C ASN A 302 27.46 -15.37 -5.23
N ASP A 303 28.72 -15.42 -4.77
CA ASP A 303 29.12 -15.97 -3.47
C ASP A 303 28.58 -15.13 -2.31
N GLN A 304 28.46 -13.82 -2.47
CA GLN A 304 27.85 -12.94 -1.46
C GLN A 304 26.33 -13.13 -1.37
N VAL A 305 25.63 -13.37 -2.50
CA VAL A 305 24.21 -13.74 -2.46
C VAL A 305 24.02 -15.11 -1.79
N ILE A 306 24.90 -16.07 -2.08
CA ILE A 306 24.92 -17.37 -1.40
C ILE A 306 25.18 -17.21 0.11
N GLU A 307 26.06 -16.29 0.50
CA GLU A 307 26.33 -15.97 1.90
C GLU A 307 25.07 -15.48 2.65
N LEU A 308 24.20 -14.71 1.98
CA LEU A 308 22.90 -14.30 2.55
C LEU A 308 21.93 -15.47 2.70
N ILE A 309 21.86 -16.34 1.68
CA ILE A 309 21.06 -17.57 1.73
C ILE A 309 21.52 -18.46 2.89
N ASP A 310 22.82 -18.65 3.03
CA ASP A 310 23.42 -19.48 4.06
C ASP A 310 23.22 -18.88 5.46
N HIS A 311 23.30 -17.55 5.60
CA HIS A 311 22.96 -16.87 6.86
C HIS A 311 21.52 -17.18 7.29
N ALA A 312 20.55 -17.00 6.39
CA ALA A 312 19.15 -17.25 6.68
C ALA A 312 18.89 -18.72 7.07
N VAL A 313 19.44 -19.67 6.31
CA VAL A 313 19.27 -21.11 6.55
C VAL A 313 19.95 -21.56 7.84
N ALA A 314 21.21 -21.16 8.06
CA ALA A 314 21.98 -21.60 9.22
C ALA A 314 21.39 -21.09 10.53
N ARG A 315 20.84 -19.87 10.52
CA ARG A 315 20.29 -19.23 11.73
C ARG A 315 18.84 -19.59 12.01
N TYR A 316 18.01 -19.74 10.97
CA TYR A 316 16.56 -19.87 11.14
C TYR A 316 15.96 -21.16 10.58
N GLY A 317 16.71 -21.92 9.78
CA GLY A 317 16.27 -23.21 9.25
C GLY A 317 14.91 -23.11 8.53
N SER A 318 13.97 -23.97 8.92
CA SER A 318 12.63 -24.04 8.32
C SER A 318 11.73 -22.85 8.61
N LYS A 319 12.13 -21.92 9.50
CA LYS A 319 11.38 -20.68 9.74
C LYS A 319 11.45 -19.71 8.56
N VAL A 320 12.44 -19.86 7.67
CA VAL A 320 12.57 -19.02 6.48
C VAL A 320 12.26 -19.82 5.22
N LYS A 321 11.42 -19.26 4.35
CA LYS A 321 11.13 -19.81 3.02
C LYS A 321 11.68 -18.89 1.93
N PHE A 322 12.25 -19.46 0.88
CA PHE A 322 12.64 -18.71 -0.32
C PHE A 322 11.52 -18.79 -1.35
N LEU A 323 11.04 -17.65 -1.85
CA LEU A 323 9.98 -17.56 -2.84
C LEU A 323 10.34 -16.55 -3.96
N ASN A 324 9.83 -16.78 -5.16
CA ASN A 324 9.79 -15.74 -6.20
C ASN A 324 8.50 -14.91 -6.07
N LEU A 325 8.40 -13.77 -6.77
CA LEU A 325 7.25 -12.85 -6.63
C LEU A 325 5.92 -13.50 -7.05
N ARG A 326 5.95 -14.40 -8.03
CA ARG A 326 4.77 -15.18 -8.46
C ARG A 326 4.25 -16.08 -7.34
N GLU A 327 5.15 -16.78 -6.67
CA GLU A 327 4.85 -17.69 -5.57
C GLU A 327 4.35 -16.94 -4.32
N VAL A 328 4.85 -15.74 -4.08
CA VAL A 328 4.32 -14.85 -3.04
C VAL A 328 2.88 -14.44 -3.37
N HIS A 329 2.63 -13.95 -4.59
CA HIS A 329 1.29 -13.58 -5.03
C HIS A 329 0.30 -14.75 -4.96
N GLN A 330 0.74 -15.95 -5.37
CA GLN A 330 -0.07 -17.16 -5.29
C GLN A 330 -0.52 -17.43 -3.86
N ARG A 331 0.41 -17.43 -2.90
CA ARG A 331 0.12 -17.67 -1.47
C ARG A 331 -0.75 -16.59 -0.85
N LEU A 332 -0.50 -15.32 -1.15
CA LEU A 332 -1.39 -14.22 -0.78
C LEU A 332 -2.81 -14.49 -1.29
N THR A 333 -2.96 -14.87 -2.56
CA THR A 333 -4.28 -15.10 -3.16
C THR A 333 -4.99 -16.31 -2.54
N GLU A 334 -4.32 -17.46 -2.48
CA GLU A 334 -4.92 -18.73 -2.05
C GLU A 334 -5.20 -18.74 -0.54
N ASN A 335 -4.23 -18.36 0.28
CA ASN A 335 -4.30 -18.55 1.73
C ASN A 335 -4.91 -17.34 2.45
N LEU A 336 -4.52 -16.11 2.07
CA LEU A 336 -5.01 -14.87 2.68
C LEU A 336 -6.32 -14.39 2.00
N LEU A 337 -6.45 -14.49 0.68
CA LEU A 337 -7.62 -13.97 -0.04
C LEU A 337 -8.66 -15.03 -0.45
N ALA A 338 -8.53 -16.27 0.04
CA ALA A 338 -9.46 -17.37 -0.21
C ALA A 338 -9.67 -17.66 -1.72
N GLY A 339 -8.64 -17.42 -2.53
CA GLY A 339 -8.70 -17.57 -3.99
C GLY A 339 -9.22 -16.34 -4.75
N HIS A 340 -9.51 -15.23 -4.08
CA HIS A 340 -10.00 -14.00 -4.71
C HIS A 340 -8.88 -12.94 -4.80
N PRO A 341 -8.16 -12.83 -5.94
CA PRO A 341 -7.10 -11.83 -6.07
C PRO A 341 -7.65 -10.40 -6.00
N LEU A 342 -6.80 -9.40 -5.73
CA LEU A 342 -7.20 -7.99 -5.71
C LEU A 342 -7.80 -7.50 -7.04
N ARG A 343 -7.25 -7.97 -8.15
CA ARG A 343 -7.71 -7.65 -9.52
C ARG A 343 -8.49 -8.80 -10.13
N ALA A 344 -9.64 -8.51 -10.71
CA ALA A 344 -10.42 -9.44 -11.51
C ALA A 344 -9.71 -9.75 -12.83
N ASP A 345 -10.26 -10.68 -13.62
CA ASP A 345 -9.66 -11.15 -14.88
C ASP A 345 -9.54 -10.06 -15.95
N ASN A 346 -10.32 -8.98 -15.83
CA ASN A 346 -10.24 -7.79 -16.69
C ASN A 346 -9.34 -6.68 -16.11
N GLY A 347 -8.63 -6.95 -15.01
CA GLY A 347 -7.72 -6.01 -14.36
C GLY A 347 -8.41 -4.97 -13.46
N GLN A 348 -9.73 -4.98 -13.31
CA GLN A 348 -10.45 -4.06 -12.44
C GLN A 348 -10.53 -4.58 -10.99
N ASP A 349 -10.98 -3.74 -10.06
CA ASP A 349 -11.15 -4.08 -8.65
C ASP A 349 -12.06 -5.31 -8.48
N ASN A 350 -11.57 -6.34 -7.77
CA ASN A 350 -12.29 -7.58 -7.51
C ASN A 350 -13.09 -7.56 -6.20
N GLY A 351 -13.27 -6.40 -5.56
CA GLY A 351 -14.03 -6.27 -4.32
C GLY A 351 -13.36 -6.97 -3.14
N VAL A 352 -12.05 -6.75 -2.98
CA VAL A 352 -11.25 -7.28 -1.87
C VAL A 352 -10.61 -6.11 -1.13
N ARG A 353 -10.69 -6.09 0.20
CA ARG A 353 -10.10 -5.07 1.08
C ARG A 353 -9.30 -5.75 2.17
N ILE A 354 -8.12 -5.21 2.46
CA ILE A 354 -7.20 -5.70 3.50
C ILE A 354 -7.11 -4.61 4.54
N ALA A 355 -7.55 -4.89 5.77
CA ALA A 355 -7.61 -3.93 6.86
C ALA A 355 -7.77 -4.58 8.22
N ASP A 356 -7.39 -3.89 9.28
CA ASP A 356 -7.56 -4.33 10.67
C ASP A 356 -9.01 -4.08 11.16
N LEU A 357 -9.87 -5.08 10.94
CA LEU A 357 -11.32 -4.96 11.14
C LEU A 357 -11.70 -5.12 12.60
N ASN A 358 -10.94 -5.90 13.38
CA ASN A 358 -11.19 -6.12 14.80
C ASN A 358 -10.35 -5.22 15.73
N GLY A 359 -9.38 -4.47 15.20
CA GLY A 359 -8.52 -3.57 15.97
C GLY A 359 -7.38 -4.29 16.71
N ASP A 360 -6.97 -5.48 16.28
CA ASP A 360 -5.96 -6.29 16.99
C ASP A 360 -4.52 -6.06 16.50
N GLY A 361 -4.33 -5.18 15.53
CA GLY A 361 -3.02 -4.86 14.95
C GLY A 361 -2.54 -5.86 13.90
N TYR A 362 -3.39 -6.79 13.45
CA TYR A 362 -3.14 -7.67 12.29
C TYR A 362 -4.12 -7.37 11.15
N MET A 363 -3.67 -7.62 9.92
CA MET A 363 -4.49 -7.41 8.74
C MET A 363 -5.56 -8.50 8.57
N ASP A 364 -6.82 -8.08 8.47
CA ASP A 364 -7.97 -8.91 8.12
C ASP A 364 -8.37 -8.71 6.64
N VAL A 365 -9.35 -9.48 6.18
CA VAL A 365 -9.83 -9.44 4.78
C VAL A 365 -11.34 -9.31 4.71
N ALA A 366 -11.83 -8.37 3.90
CA ALA A 366 -13.21 -8.32 3.46
C ALA A 366 -13.28 -8.63 1.94
N ILE A 367 -14.07 -9.63 1.57
CA ILE A 367 -14.32 -10.07 0.20
C ILE A 367 -15.81 -9.88 -0.07
N GLY A 368 -16.15 -9.05 -1.06
CA GLY A 368 -17.53 -8.78 -1.44
C GLY A 368 -17.68 -8.61 -2.94
N ASN A 369 -17.47 -9.69 -3.68
CA ASN A 369 -17.73 -9.76 -5.12
C ASN A 369 -18.88 -10.71 -5.43
N GLU A 370 -19.18 -10.91 -6.71
CA GLU A 370 -20.27 -11.76 -7.16
C GLU A 370 -20.12 -13.24 -6.81
N LYS A 371 -18.90 -13.67 -6.42
CA LYS A 371 -18.57 -15.06 -6.11
C LYS A 371 -18.54 -15.34 -4.60
N LEU A 372 -18.16 -14.36 -3.77
CA LEU A 372 -18.04 -14.53 -2.32
C LEU A 372 -18.32 -13.23 -1.56
N ARG A 373 -19.07 -13.37 -0.46
CA ARG A 373 -19.29 -12.35 0.58
C ARG A 373 -18.81 -12.85 1.93
N GLN A 374 -17.55 -12.57 2.26
CA GLN A 374 -16.91 -13.11 3.46
C GLN A 374 -15.98 -12.08 4.10
N THR A 375 -16.03 -12.01 5.42
CA THR A 375 -14.99 -11.40 6.26
C THR A 375 -14.10 -12.51 6.82
N ARG A 376 -12.79 -12.30 6.81
CA ARG A 376 -11.80 -13.22 7.37
C ARG A 376 -10.97 -12.46 8.40
N ILE A 377 -11.04 -12.89 9.65
CA ILE A 377 -10.29 -12.33 10.77
C ILE A 377 -9.10 -13.24 11.08
N TRP A 378 -7.91 -12.68 11.19
CA TRP A 378 -6.75 -13.45 11.61
C TRP A 378 -6.73 -13.62 13.13
N SER A 379 -6.61 -14.85 13.62
CA SER A 379 -6.39 -15.12 15.04
C SER A 379 -4.91 -15.39 15.27
N PRO A 380 -4.13 -14.43 15.82
CA PRO A 380 -2.71 -14.63 16.08
C PRO A 380 -2.46 -15.75 17.11
N ASP A 381 -3.37 -15.95 18.06
CA ASP A 381 -3.27 -17.00 19.10
C ASP A 381 -3.35 -18.41 18.51
N SER A 382 -4.24 -18.61 17.53
CA SER A 382 -4.45 -19.93 16.92
C SER A 382 -3.70 -20.12 15.59
N GLY A 383 -3.16 -19.04 15.01
CA GLY A 383 -2.54 -19.05 13.70
C GLY A 383 -3.52 -19.41 12.57
N LYS A 384 -4.80 -19.01 12.71
CA LYS A 384 -5.88 -19.42 11.80
C LYS A 384 -6.79 -18.26 11.44
N TRP A 385 -7.40 -18.38 10.27
CA TRP A 385 -8.48 -17.51 9.82
C TRP A 385 -9.82 -17.94 10.42
N VAL A 386 -10.50 -17.01 11.07
CA VAL A 386 -11.90 -17.12 11.47
C VAL A 386 -12.75 -16.36 10.45
N THR A 387 -13.87 -16.91 10.01
CA THR A 387 -14.65 -16.32 8.93
C THR A 387 -16.07 -15.97 9.36
N ALA A 388 -16.59 -14.88 8.81
CA ALA A 388 -17.96 -14.39 8.98
C ALA A 388 -18.55 -13.97 7.64
N GLU A 389 -19.88 -13.86 7.54
CA GLU A 389 -20.53 -13.31 6.34
C GLU A 389 -20.32 -11.80 6.25
N LEU A 390 -19.95 -11.28 5.07
CA LEU A 390 -19.95 -9.84 4.79
C LEU A 390 -21.34 -9.42 4.28
N PRO A 391 -22.00 -8.40 4.87
CA PRO A 391 -23.41 -8.12 4.58
C PRO A 391 -23.65 -7.45 3.23
N VAL A 392 -22.63 -6.83 2.64
CA VAL A 392 -22.76 -5.97 1.45
C VAL A 392 -21.74 -6.34 0.36
N PRO A 393 -22.08 -6.15 -0.92
CA PRO A 393 -21.09 -6.21 -1.99
C PRO A 393 -20.13 -5.00 -1.90
N LEU A 394 -18.84 -5.23 -2.17
CA LEU A 394 -17.83 -4.18 -2.25
C LEU A 394 -17.67 -3.63 -3.67
N VAL A 395 -18.10 -4.40 -4.67
CA VAL A 395 -18.15 -3.99 -6.08
C VAL A 395 -19.47 -4.39 -6.72
N THR A 396 -19.91 -3.59 -7.69
CA THR A 396 -21.02 -3.92 -8.60
C THR A 396 -20.47 -4.27 -9.98
N VAL A 397 -21.13 -5.20 -10.68
CA VAL A 397 -20.74 -5.61 -12.04
C VAL A 397 -21.86 -5.27 -13.01
N ASP A 398 -21.55 -4.52 -14.08
CA ASP A 398 -22.52 -4.20 -15.13
C ASP A 398 -22.66 -5.34 -16.16
N SER A 399 -23.61 -5.21 -17.09
CA SER A 399 -23.88 -6.23 -18.10
C SER A 399 -22.73 -6.50 -19.07
N GLN A 400 -21.73 -5.60 -19.13
CA GLN A 400 -20.53 -5.76 -19.95
C GLN A 400 -19.37 -6.37 -19.15
N GLY A 401 -19.59 -6.69 -17.87
CA GLY A 401 -18.56 -7.21 -16.97
C GLY A 401 -17.66 -6.12 -16.38
N ASN A 402 -17.99 -4.83 -16.56
CA ASN A 402 -17.23 -3.77 -15.89
C ASN A 402 -17.60 -3.72 -14.41
N ARG A 403 -16.58 -3.57 -13.58
CA ARG A 403 -16.67 -3.51 -12.14
C ARG A 403 -16.54 -2.06 -11.67
N ARG A 404 -17.36 -1.68 -10.70
CA ARG A 404 -17.34 -0.36 -10.06
C ARG A 404 -17.39 -0.52 -8.55
N ASP A 405 -16.77 0.42 -7.84
CA ASP A 405 -16.87 0.53 -6.38
C ASP A 405 -18.35 0.68 -5.97
N ALA A 406 -18.82 -0.17 -5.07
CA ALA A 406 -20.18 -0.10 -4.52
C ALA A 406 -20.38 1.09 -3.56
N GLY A 407 -19.31 1.81 -3.20
CA GLY A 407 -19.36 2.94 -2.27
C GLY A 407 -19.41 2.49 -0.82
N VAL A 408 -18.80 1.35 -0.49
CA VAL A 408 -18.71 0.88 0.89
C VAL A 408 -17.58 1.61 1.60
N ARG A 409 -17.90 2.27 2.72
CA ARG A 409 -16.94 3.01 3.55
C ARG A 409 -16.72 2.28 4.86
N PHE A 410 -15.45 2.09 5.20
CA PHE A 410 -15.02 1.47 6.45
C PHE A 410 -14.57 2.57 7.41
N GLY A 411 -14.93 2.47 8.68
CA GLY A 411 -14.51 3.39 9.73
C GLY A 411 -14.81 2.82 11.12
N VAL A 412 -14.38 3.50 12.17
CA VAL A 412 -14.61 3.09 13.55
C VAL A 412 -15.73 3.94 14.12
N LEU A 413 -16.89 3.35 14.46
CA LEU A 413 -18.05 4.11 14.94
C LEU A 413 -18.52 3.67 16.33
N GLN A 414 -17.72 2.83 17.00
CA GLN A 414 -18.04 2.26 18.29
C GLN A 414 -16.81 2.29 19.20
N ALA A 415 -17.06 2.47 20.50
CA ALA A 415 -16.01 2.51 21.53
C ALA A 415 -15.23 1.19 21.70
N ASN A 416 -15.71 0.08 21.12
CA ASN A 416 -14.96 -1.17 21.07
C ASN A 416 -13.80 -1.14 20.06
N GLY A 417 -13.66 -0.07 19.28
CA GLY A 417 -12.61 0.11 18.28
C GLY A 417 -12.82 -0.68 16.99
N MET A 418 -13.83 -1.56 16.89
CA MET A 418 -14.02 -2.44 15.74
C MET A 418 -14.60 -1.71 14.53
N ALA A 419 -14.36 -2.27 13.34
CA ALA A 419 -14.79 -1.68 12.08
C ALA A 419 -16.33 -1.64 11.96
N SER A 420 -16.78 -0.59 11.29
CA SER A 420 -18.15 -0.35 10.86
C SER A 420 -18.16 -0.16 9.35
N ILE A 421 -19.25 -0.56 8.70
CA ILE A 421 -19.48 -0.40 7.27
C ILE A 421 -20.68 0.50 7.05
N LEU A 422 -20.48 1.58 6.30
CA LEU A 422 -21.55 2.44 5.80
C LEU A 422 -21.64 2.33 4.27
N VAL A 423 -22.85 2.13 3.74
CA VAL A 423 -23.12 2.21 2.30
C VAL A 423 -24.50 2.81 2.05
N ARG A 424 -24.61 3.65 1.02
CA ARG A 424 -25.87 4.11 0.46
C ARG A 424 -25.71 4.35 -1.03
N ASN A 425 -26.22 3.43 -1.82
CA ASN A 425 -26.25 3.45 -3.29
C ASN A 425 -27.65 3.06 -3.78
N GLU A 426 -27.81 2.72 -5.05
CA GLU A 426 -29.11 2.34 -5.64
C GLU A 426 -29.67 1.00 -5.13
N THR A 427 -28.82 0.09 -4.65
CA THR A 427 -29.17 -1.29 -4.26
C THR A 427 -29.06 -1.56 -2.77
N ASP A 428 -28.15 -0.87 -2.09
CA ASP A 428 -27.78 -1.10 -0.70
C ASP A 428 -27.81 0.21 0.09
N ALA A 429 -28.42 0.17 1.27
CA ALA A 429 -28.51 1.31 2.16
C ALA A 429 -28.50 0.84 3.62
N GLY A 430 -27.44 1.15 4.36
CA GLY A 430 -27.38 0.83 5.79
C GLY A 430 -26.02 1.11 6.43
N LEU A 431 -25.99 0.81 7.73
CA LEU A 431 -24.80 0.80 8.59
C LEU A 431 -24.72 -0.55 9.29
N TRP A 432 -23.54 -1.13 9.36
CA TRP A 432 -23.26 -2.36 10.10
C TRP A 432 -22.05 -2.17 11.01
N HIS A 433 -22.10 -2.78 12.19
CA HIS A 433 -20.98 -2.82 13.12
C HIS A 433 -20.46 -4.25 13.26
N PHE A 434 -19.14 -4.42 13.23
CA PHE A 434 -18.50 -5.70 13.51
C PHE A 434 -18.39 -5.91 15.02
N ASP A 435 -18.79 -7.10 15.50
CA ASP A 435 -18.73 -7.46 16.93
C ASP A 435 -17.58 -8.43 17.26
N GLY A 436 -16.68 -8.67 16.30
CA GLY A 436 -15.60 -9.65 16.40
C GLY A 436 -15.96 -11.02 15.79
N GLY A 437 -17.24 -11.32 15.62
CA GLY A 437 -17.72 -12.58 15.04
C GLY A 437 -18.66 -12.42 13.84
N LYS A 438 -19.38 -11.30 13.74
CA LYS A 438 -20.33 -11.01 12.65
C LYS A 438 -20.59 -9.51 12.50
N TRP A 439 -21.19 -9.16 11.38
CA TRP A 439 -21.72 -7.82 11.13
C TRP A 439 -23.18 -7.73 11.57
N THR A 440 -23.48 -6.77 12.44
CA THR A 440 -24.86 -6.49 12.89
C THR A 440 -25.33 -5.17 12.31
N ALA A 441 -26.47 -5.19 11.61
CA ALA A 441 -27.07 -3.99 11.05
C ALA A 441 -27.56 -3.06 12.17
N ASP A 442 -27.32 -1.75 12.01
CA ASP A 442 -27.98 -0.72 12.80
C ASP A 442 -29.27 -0.26 12.08
N PRO A 443 -30.48 -0.58 12.58
CA PRO A 443 -31.73 -0.18 11.93
C PRO A 443 -31.92 1.33 11.81
N GLN A 444 -31.21 2.13 12.60
CA GLN A 444 -31.25 3.60 12.57
C GLN A 444 -29.96 4.19 12.00
N GLY A 445 -29.06 3.37 11.47
CA GLY A 445 -27.71 3.79 11.10
C GLY A 445 -27.59 4.83 9.98
N LEU A 446 -28.70 5.17 9.31
CA LEU A 446 -28.76 6.26 8.33
C LEU A 446 -29.53 7.49 8.83
N ALA A 447 -30.12 7.44 10.02
CA ALA A 447 -30.89 8.54 10.58
C ALA A 447 -30.01 9.77 10.76
N GLY A 448 -30.45 10.92 10.23
CA GLY A 448 -29.69 12.18 10.28
C GLY A 448 -28.69 12.37 9.14
N LEU A 449 -28.56 11.40 8.21
CA LEU A 449 -27.77 11.54 6.99
C LEU A 449 -28.61 12.11 5.84
N GLU A 450 -29.10 13.32 6.07
CA GLU A 450 -29.79 14.15 5.09
C GLU A 450 -29.20 15.57 5.07
N ASP A 451 -28.89 16.07 3.87
CA ASP A 451 -28.51 17.47 3.64
C ASP A 451 -28.94 17.90 2.24
N GLY A 452 -30.09 18.59 2.16
CA GLY A 452 -30.77 18.88 0.89
C GLY A 452 -31.24 17.63 0.12
N GLY A 453 -31.14 16.44 0.73
CA GLY A 453 -31.38 15.14 0.13
C GLY A 453 -30.60 14.06 0.87
N ALA A 454 -30.79 12.80 0.46
CA ALA A 454 -30.03 11.67 0.99
C ALA A 454 -28.51 11.85 0.78
N ILE A 455 -27.70 11.57 1.81
CA ILE A 455 -26.24 11.41 1.63
C ILE A 455 -25.96 10.04 1.04
N MET A 456 -25.67 10.00 -0.26
CA MET A 456 -25.28 8.79 -0.99
C MET A 456 -23.76 8.59 -0.86
N THR A 457 -23.29 7.35 -0.69
CA THR A 457 -21.85 7.03 -0.73
C THR A 457 -21.37 6.74 -2.16
N SER A 458 -22.25 6.20 -3.00
CA SER A 458 -22.06 6.05 -4.44
C SER A 458 -23.39 6.34 -5.17
N GLN A 459 -23.31 6.88 -6.38
CA GLN A 459 -24.48 7.10 -7.23
C GLN A 459 -24.08 7.02 -8.71
N GLY A 460 -24.81 6.23 -9.50
CA GLY A 460 -24.49 5.96 -10.91
C GLY A 460 -23.12 5.30 -11.09
N GLY A 461 -22.64 4.59 -10.07
CA GLY A 461 -21.30 4.01 -10.01
C GLY A 461 -20.17 5.05 -9.89
N ARG A 462 -20.46 6.24 -9.36
CA ARG A 462 -19.48 7.29 -9.05
C ARG A 462 -19.39 7.48 -7.54
N ASP A 463 -18.16 7.64 -7.02
CA ASP A 463 -17.96 8.06 -5.64
C ASP A 463 -18.65 9.42 -5.41
N ARG A 464 -19.31 9.55 -4.26
CA ARG A 464 -20.00 10.77 -3.84
C ARG A 464 -19.23 11.55 -2.78
N GLY A 465 -17.98 11.18 -2.51
CA GLY A 465 -17.08 11.92 -1.65
C GLY A 465 -17.39 11.76 -0.17
N VAL A 466 -18.00 10.63 0.23
CA VAL A 466 -18.19 10.29 1.63
C VAL A 466 -16.91 9.65 2.18
N ARG A 467 -16.42 10.11 3.33
CA ARG A 467 -15.27 9.56 4.06
C ARG A 467 -15.61 9.44 5.54
N LEU A 468 -15.06 8.43 6.21
CA LEU A 468 -15.10 8.29 7.67
C LEU A 468 -13.71 8.62 8.22
N ARG A 469 -13.61 9.61 9.11
CA ARG A 469 -12.36 10.02 9.75
C ARG A 469 -12.62 10.50 11.16
N ASP A 470 -11.79 10.11 12.10
CA ASP A 470 -11.74 10.61 13.47
C ASP A 470 -11.04 11.99 13.45
N LEU A 471 -11.82 13.06 13.63
CA LEU A 471 -11.35 14.44 13.51
C LEU A 471 -10.90 15.04 14.84
N ASP A 472 -11.37 14.52 15.97
CA ASP A 472 -11.07 15.03 17.31
C ASP A 472 -10.14 14.12 18.12
N GLY A 473 -9.78 12.95 17.57
CA GLY A 473 -8.87 11.98 18.17
C GLY A 473 -9.51 11.14 19.27
N ASN A 474 -10.85 11.04 19.31
CA ASN A 474 -11.56 10.29 20.33
C ASN A 474 -11.70 8.78 20.02
N GLY A 475 -11.21 8.33 18.86
CA GLY A 475 -11.29 6.95 18.38
C GLY A 475 -12.55 6.62 17.57
N ILE A 476 -13.50 7.56 17.44
CA ILE A 476 -14.76 7.41 16.71
C ILE A 476 -14.75 8.38 15.53
N CYS A 477 -15.00 7.85 14.33
CA CYS A 477 -15.04 8.65 13.12
C CYS A 477 -16.26 9.57 13.05
N GLU A 478 -16.03 10.80 12.62
CA GLU A 478 -17.00 11.62 11.92
C GLU A 478 -17.18 11.14 10.47
N LEU A 479 -18.34 11.48 9.89
CA LEU A 479 -18.62 11.35 8.47
C LEU A 479 -18.46 12.70 7.79
N LEU A 480 -17.65 12.71 6.73
CA LEU A 480 -17.45 13.87 5.86
C LEU A 480 -18.12 13.57 4.52
N VAL A 481 -18.79 14.55 3.93
CA VAL A 481 -19.24 14.53 2.53
C VAL A 481 -18.71 15.78 1.83
N GLY A 482 -18.03 15.57 0.70
CA GLY A 482 -17.46 16.66 -0.09
C GLY A 482 -17.51 16.39 -1.58
N ASN A 483 -18.54 16.90 -2.25
CA ASN A 483 -18.68 16.84 -3.71
C ASN A 483 -19.29 18.16 -4.25
N GLY A 484 -19.42 18.28 -5.57
CA GLY A 484 -19.94 19.51 -6.21
C GLY A 484 -21.40 19.87 -5.90
N GLY A 485 -22.18 18.97 -5.27
CA GLY A 485 -23.58 19.20 -4.94
C GLY A 485 -23.94 19.08 -3.44
N GLN A 486 -23.10 18.48 -2.61
CA GLN A 486 -23.32 18.29 -1.18
C GLN A 486 -22.01 18.43 -0.39
N GLN A 487 -22.09 19.11 0.75
CA GLN A 487 -20.97 19.40 1.66
C GLN A 487 -21.45 19.33 3.11
N GLY A 488 -20.80 18.54 3.95
CA GLY A 488 -21.25 18.35 5.32
C GLY A 488 -20.29 17.52 6.17
N VAL A 489 -20.34 17.75 7.48
CA VAL A 489 -19.68 16.91 8.48
C VAL A 489 -20.70 16.46 9.51
N PHE A 490 -20.64 15.20 9.93
CA PHE A 490 -21.60 14.59 10.84
C PHE A 490 -20.86 13.79 11.90
N SER A 491 -21.21 14.02 13.16
CA SER A 491 -20.77 13.20 14.29
C SER A 491 -21.74 12.04 14.51
N TRP A 492 -21.23 10.86 14.86
CA TRP A 492 -22.06 9.73 15.26
C TRP A 492 -22.45 9.83 16.74
N ALA A 493 -23.76 9.88 17.04
CA ALA A 493 -24.27 9.88 18.40
C ALA A 493 -24.72 8.47 18.80
N ALA A 494 -23.85 7.71 19.46
CA ALA A 494 -24.10 6.31 19.81
C ALA A 494 -25.32 6.10 20.73
N ASP A 495 -25.59 7.04 21.64
CA ASP A 495 -26.74 7.02 22.56
C ASP A 495 -28.08 7.14 21.81
N ARG A 496 -28.10 7.89 20.72
CA ARG A 496 -29.28 8.14 19.88
C ARG A 496 -29.31 7.26 18.63
N ARG A 497 -28.23 6.52 18.35
CA ARG A 497 -28.03 5.72 17.13
C ARG A 497 -28.33 6.51 15.86
N ALA A 498 -27.85 7.75 15.83
CA ALA A 498 -28.14 8.68 14.76
C ALA A 498 -26.95 9.61 14.49
N TRP A 499 -26.88 10.10 13.27
CA TRP A 499 -25.93 11.11 12.85
C TRP A 499 -26.41 12.50 13.24
N ARG A 500 -25.51 13.30 13.79
CA ARG A 500 -25.74 14.70 14.08
C ARG A 500 -24.84 15.54 13.19
N ARG A 501 -25.45 16.31 12.29
CA ARG A 501 -24.75 17.32 11.49
C ARG A 501 -24.02 18.32 12.39
N LEU A 502 -22.75 18.53 12.12
CA LEU A 502 -21.90 19.51 12.78
C LEU A 502 -22.07 20.91 12.14
N PRO A 503 -21.73 21.99 12.86
CA PRO A 503 -21.96 23.36 12.39
C PRO A 503 -20.97 23.83 11.30
N PHE A 504 -20.14 22.93 10.76
CA PHE A 504 -19.13 23.22 9.74
C PHE A 504 -19.16 22.19 8.61
N THR A 505 -18.49 22.54 7.50
CA THR A 505 -18.30 21.68 6.33
C THR A 505 -16.80 21.60 5.99
N LEU A 506 -16.43 20.90 4.91
CA LEU A 506 -15.13 21.15 4.30
C LEU A 506 -15.03 22.62 3.86
N PRO A 507 -13.81 23.17 3.74
CA PRO A 507 -13.61 24.54 3.31
C PRO A 507 -14.28 24.88 1.97
N PRO A 508 -14.73 26.14 1.77
CA PRO A 508 -15.37 26.57 0.52
C PRO A 508 -14.53 26.26 -0.72
N ASP A 509 -15.22 25.85 -1.78
CA ASP A 509 -14.68 25.44 -3.09
C ASP A 509 -13.61 24.34 -3.01
N THR A 510 -13.64 23.50 -1.97
CA THR A 510 -12.89 22.26 -1.89
C THR A 510 -13.85 21.08 -1.97
N ALA A 511 -13.40 19.95 -2.48
CA ALA A 511 -14.20 18.73 -2.56
C ALA A 511 -13.28 17.51 -2.49
N VAL A 512 -13.81 16.40 -1.98
CA VAL A 512 -13.12 15.11 -2.01
C VAL A 512 -13.13 14.54 -3.44
N VAL A 513 -14.27 14.67 -4.12
CA VAL A 513 -14.46 14.18 -5.49
C VAL A 513 -15.00 15.21 -6.46
N ASP A 514 -14.64 15.06 -7.74
CA ASP A 514 -15.19 15.83 -8.85
C ASP A 514 -16.59 15.35 -9.28
N ALA A 515 -17.18 15.97 -10.31
CA ALA A 515 -18.51 15.60 -10.81
C ALA A 515 -18.59 14.19 -11.41
N GLN A 516 -17.45 13.58 -11.72
CA GLN A 516 -17.31 12.22 -12.23
C GLN A 516 -17.02 11.21 -11.10
N GLY A 517 -16.89 11.67 -9.85
CA GLY A 517 -16.53 10.83 -8.71
C GLY A 517 -15.04 10.47 -8.65
N ARG A 518 -14.19 11.23 -9.36
CA ARG A 518 -12.73 11.08 -9.33
C ARG A 518 -12.14 12.00 -8.26
N ASP A 519 -10.86 11.85 -7.96
CA ASP A 519 -10.11 12.76 -7.08
C ASP A 519 -10.30 14.23 -7.50
N ALA A 520 -10.76 15.08 -6.58
CA ALA A 520 -10.84 16.53 -6.80
C ALA A 520 -9.59 17.29 -6.34
N GLY A 521 -8.64 16.61 -5.69
CA GLY A 521 -7.37 17.18 -5.23
C GLY A 521 -7.35 17.55 -3.75
N LEU A 522 -8.16 16.91 -2.90
CA LEU A 522 -8.15 17.12 -1.45
C LEU A 522 -7.31 16.05 -0.74
N ARG A 523 -6.50 16.44 0.23
CA ARG A 523 -5.78 15.56 1.16
C ARG A 523 -5.99 16.03 2.60
N PHE A 524 -5.99 15.07 3.51
CA PHE A 524 -5.97 15.28 4.96
C PHE A 524 -4.55 14.98 5.44
N ALA A 525 -3.93 15.94 6.12
CA ALA A 525 -2.61 15.75 6.71
C ALA A 525 -2.36 16.80 7.79
N ASP A 526 -1.67 16.42 8.85
CA ASP A 526 -1.18 17.34 9.88
C ASP A 526 -0.02 18.19 9.31
N ILE A 527 -0.31 19.44 8.93
CA ILE A 527 0.68 20.36 8.33
C ILE A 527 1.35 21.21 9.41
N ASP A 528 0.63 21.60 10.47
CA ASP A 528 1.16 22.46 11.54
C ASP A 528 1.73 21.70 12.76
N GLY A 529 1.61 20.37 12.78
CA GLY A 529 2.20 19.48 13.78
C GLY A 529 1.37 19.36 15.06
N ASP A 530 0.08 19.71 15.01
CA ASP A 530 -0.82 19.68 16.17
C ASP A 530 -1.54 18.33 16.38
N CYS A 531 -1.15 17.32 15.59
CA CYS A 531 -1.72 15.97 15.55
C CYS A 531 -3.17 15.91 15.04
N ARG A 532 -3.65 16.93 14.32
CA ARG A 532 -4.98 16.94 13.71
C ARG A 532 -4.87 17.16 12.21
N ASP A 533 -5.75 16.51 11.46
CA ASP A 533 -5.72 16.55 10.00
C ASP A 533 -6.17 17.91 9.46
N ASP A 534 -5.26 18.65 8.84
CA ASP A 534 -5.56 19.84 8.06
C ASP A 534 -6.07 19.47 6.66
N VAL A 535 -6.76 20.42 6.01
CA VAL A 535 -7.20 20.27 4.62
C VAL A 535 -6.20 20.93 3.67
N VAL A 536 -5.56 20.10 2.85
CA VAL A 536 -4.77 20.53 1.70
C VAL A 536 -5.60 20.30 0.44
N PHE A 537 -5.91 21.35 -0.30
CA PHE A 537 -6.65 21.26 -1.57
C PHE A 537 -5.83 21.83 -2.72
N SER A 538 -5.80 21.14 -3.86
CA SER A 538 -5.02 21.61 -5.00
C SER A 538 -5.38 20.92 -6.32
N ASN A 539 -5.92 21.68 -7.27
CA ASN A 539 -6.25 21.20 -8.60
C ASN A 539 -5.83 22.21 -9.68
N ALA A 540 -6.21 21.97 -10.94
CA ALA A 540 -5.84 22.85 -12.04
C ALA A 540 -6.38 24.29 -11.94
N ALA A 541 -7.43 24.54 -11.15
CA ALA A 541 -8.00 25.87 -10.99
C ALA A 541 -7.41 26.62 -9.80
N ARG A 542 -7.17 25.97 -8.66
CA ARG A 542 -6.78 26.64 -7.41
C ARG A 542 -6.01 25.74 -6.44
N PHE A 543 -5.52 26.34 -5.36
CA PHE A 543 -4.98 25.64 -4.21
C PHE A 543 -5.41 26.32 -2.90
N ALA A 544 -5.43 25.57 -1.81
CA ALA A 544 -5.67 26.09 -0.47
C ALA A 544 -5.13 25.16 0.63
N LEU A 545 -4.82 25.76 1.78
CA LEU A 545 -4.54 25.08 3.05
C LEU A 545 -5.46 25.70 4.11
N TYR A 546 -6.19 24.85 4.82
CA TYR A 546 -7.00 25.23 5.96
C TYR A 546 -6.64 24.39 7.16
N LEU A 547 -6.31 25.06 8.27
CA LEU A 547 -5.95 24.37 9.50
C LEU A 547 -7.20 23.98 10.28
N TYR A 548 -7.20 22.76 10.82
CA TYR A 548 -8.28 22.31 11.68
C TYR A 548 -8.24 23.05 13.02
N ALA A 549 -9.41 23.27 13.64
CA ALA A 549 -9.51 23.98 14.91
C ALA A 549 -10.20 23.12 15.99
N SER A 550 -11.43 22.68 15.73
CA SER A 550 -12.22 21.84 16.64
C SER A 550 -13.51 21.35 15.97
N LEU A 551 -14.32 20.53 16.66
CA LEU A 551 -15.65 20.11 16.18
C LEU A 551 -16.71 21.23 16.23
N GLU A 552 -16.41 22.39 16.82
CA GLU A 552 -17.31 23.55 16.81
C GLU A 552 -17.14 24.41 15.55
N THR A 553 -15.92 24.49 15.01
CA THR A 553 -15.60 25.40 13.89
C THR A 553 -14.92 24.74 12.70
N GLY A 554 -14.44 23.50 12.83
CA GLY A 554 -13.78 22.74 11.78
C GLY A 554 -12.52 23.40 11.23
N TRP A 555 -12.29 23.26 9.92
CA TRP A 555 -11.23 23.92 9.16
C TRP A 555 -11.49 25.42 8.93
N SER A 556 -11.76 26.14 10.02
CA SER A 556 -12.09 27.58 10.03
C SER A 556 -10.89 28.49 9.77
N ARG A 557 -9.67 28.00 9.98
CA ARG A 557 -8.43 28.79 9.83
C ARG A 557 -7.88 28.66 8.41
N ARG A 558 -8.32 29.52 7.50
CA ARG A 558 -7.71 29.62 6.16
C ARG A 558 -6.27 30.11 6.28
N TYR A 559 -5.31 29.24 6.01
CA TYR A 559 -3.90 29.58 6.08
C TYR A 559 -3.44 30.28 4.80
N LEU A 560 -3.69 29.65 3.65
CA LEU A 560 -3.42 30.22 2.33
C LEU A 560 -4.42 29.68 1.31
N SER A 561 -4.66 30.46 0.26
CA SER A 561 -5.46 30.05 -0.89
C SER A 561 -5.11 30.89 -2.11
N GLY A 562 -5.27 30.36 -3.31
CA GLY A 562 -5.10 31.15 -4.52
C GLY A 562 -5.57 30.44 -5.79
N GLU A 563 -5.88 31.23 -6.81
CA GLU A 563 -6.12 30.76 -8.17
C GLU A 563 -4.80 30.37 -8.85
N ARG A 564 -4.85 29.35 -9.71
CA ARG A 564 -3.68 28.78 -10.37
C ARG A 564 -3.37 29.53 -11.67
N THR A 565 -2.94 30.78 -11.52
CA THR A 565 -2.46 31.64 -12.64
C THR A 565 -0.93 31.61 -12.79
N GLN A 566 -0.18 31.16 -11.76
CA GLN A 566 1.26 30.83 -11.74
C GLN A 566 1.54 29.72 -10.71
N GLN A 567 2.80 29.27 -10.55
CA GLN A 567 3.18 28.29 -9.52
C GLN A 567 2.86 28.82 -8.12
N GLY A 568 1.88 28.22 -7.42
CA GLY A 568 1.55 28.51 -6.02
C GLY A 568 2.30 27.60 -5.04
N PRO A 569 2.28 27.86 -3.72
CA PRO A 569 3.02 27.11 -2.68
C PRO A 569 2.61 25.63 -2.54
N ILE A 570 1.40 25.26 -2.93
CA ILE A 570 0.95 23.86 -2.95
C ILE A 570 0.97 23.34 -4.39
N PRO A 571 1.73 22.27 -4.69
CA PRO A 571 1.78 21.71 -6.04
C PRO A 571 0.41 21.16 -6.43
N MET A 572 0.12 21.10 -7.73
CA MET A 572 -1.15 20.58 -8.23
C MET A 572 -1.29 19.11 -7.81
N ILE A 573 -2.40 18.71 -7.17
CA ILE A 573 -2.63 17.30 -6.81
C ILE A 573 -3.34 16.58 -7.97
N VAL A 574 -4.32 17.24 -8.58
CA VAL A 574 -5.08 16.74 -9.73
C VAL A 574 -5.01 17.70 -10.91
N ARG A 575 -4.79 17.14 -12.10
CA ARG A 575 -4.65 17.88 -13.36
C ARG A 575 -5.98 18.31 -13.95
N ALA A 576 -5.93 19.17 -14.96
CA ALA A 576 -7.12 19.72 -15.62
C ALA A 576 -8.00 18.64 -16.27
N ASP A 577 -7.39 17.53 -16.72
CA ASP A 577 -8.09 16.37 -17.26
C ASP A 577 -8.63 15.43 -16.17
N GLY A 578 -8.36 15.71 -14.89
CA GLY A 578 -8.74 14.90 -13.74
C GLY A 578 -7.79 13.75 -13.44
N THR A 579 -6.63 13.66 -14.09
CA THR A 579 -5.61 12.65 -13.78
C THR A 579 -4.77 13.04 -12.56
N ASN A 580 -4.25 12.03 -11.87
CA ASN A 580 -3.38 12.19 -10.71
C ASN A 580 -2.06 12.88 -11.11
N ASN A 581 -1.62 13.91 -10.37
CA ASN A 581 -0.40 14.66 -10.70
C ASN A 581 0.88 14.12 -10.04
N GLY A 582 0.80 13.06 -9.25
CA GLY A 582 1.94 12.42 -8.61
C GLY A 582 2.33 13.05 -7.27
N VAL A 583 1.35 13.61 -6.56
CA VAL A 583 1.55 14.23 -5.24
C VAL A 583 1.32 13.24 -4.10
N TRP A 584 2.27 13.17 -3.18
CA TRP A 584 2.12 12.52 -1.87
C TRP A 584 2.68 13.40 -0.75
N LEU A 585 2.25 13.11 0.46
CA LEU A 585 2.61 13.84 1.67
C LEU A 585 3.33 12.87 2.60
N LYS A 586 4.58 13.18 2.96
CA LYS A 586 5.37 12.35 3.87
C LYS A 586 6.53 13.13 4.46
N TYR A 587 7.02 12.72 5.63
CA TYR A 587 8.22 13.28 6.27
C TYR A 587 8.22 14.81 6.37
N GLY A 588 7.06 15.41 6.66
CA GLY A 588 6.92 16.87 6.78
C GLY A 588 7.03 17.63 5.45
N HIS A 589 6.76 16.96 4.33
CA HIS A 589 6.86 17.52 2.98
C HIS A 589 5.67 17.13 2.10
N ILE A 590 5.43 17.96 1.09
CA ILE A 590 4.65 17.62 -0.09
C ILE A 590 5.65 17.37 -1.23
N TYR A 591 5.54 16.20 -1.85
CA TYR A 591 6.40 15.82 -2.97
C TYR A 591 5.60 15.73 -4.27
N VAL A 592 6.27 15.92 -5.40
CA VAL A 592 5.74 15.63 -6.74
C VAL A 592 6.77 14.82 -7.51
N GLN A 593 6.34 13.72 -8.11
CA GLN A 593 7.11 13.04 -9.15
C GLN A 593 6.17 12.71 -10.31
N ASN A 594 6.45 13.31 -11.47
CA ASN A 594 5.74 13.08 -12.71
C ASN A 594 6.62 13.40 -13.92
N GLU A 595 6.06 13.37 -15.12
CA GLU A 595 6.80 13.61 -16.36
C GLU A 595 7.38 15.03 -16.46
N ASP A 596 6.80 16.01 -15.79
CA ASP A 596 7.26 17.39 -15.78
C ASP A 596 8.38 17.63 -14.76
N THR A 597 8.54 16.75 -13.77
CA THR A 597 9.65 16.82 -12.79
C THR A 597 10.83 15.95 -13.21
N GLY A 598 10.58 14.78 -13.79
CA GLY A 598 11.60 13.84 -14.19
C GLY A 598 12.52 14.38 -15.28
N ALA A 599 13.83 14.26 -15.06
CA ALA A 599 14.89 14.86 -15.88
C ALA A 599 14.82 16.39 -16.07
N ALA A 600 13.93 17.09 -15.35
CA ALA A 600 13.77 18.55 -15.41
C ALA A 600 14.18 19.23 -14.09
N LEU A 601 13.84 18.62 -12.94
CA LEU A 601 14.18 19.12 -11.62
C LEU A 601 15.35 18.32 -10.99
N PRO A 602 16.11 18.94 -10.06
CA PRO A 602 17.05 18.22 -9.21
C PRO A 602 16.37 17.04 -8.53
N ASN A 603 17.05 15.89 -8.48
CA ASN A 603 16.54 14.67 -7.84
C ASN A 603 15.22 14.14 -8.41
N HIS A 604 14.78 14.67 -9.57
CA HIS A 604 13.58 14.30 -10.31
C HIS A 604 12.24 14.59 -9.62
N ILE A 605 12.27 15.38 -8.54
CA ILE A 605 11.09 15.70 -7.72
C ILE A 605 10.97 17.19 -7.45
N ASP A 606 9.74 17.65 -7.27
CA ASP A 606 9.44 18.87 -6.51
C ASP A 606 9.25 18.45 -5.05
N ALA A 607 9.87 19.16 -4.11
CA ALA A 607 9.81 18.85 -2.69
C ALA A 607 9.61 20.14 -1.91
N ARG A 608 8.54 20.22 -1.12
CA ARG A 608 8.16 21.43 -0.38
C ARG A 608 7.88 21.07 1.06
N SER A 609 8.68 21.60 1.98
CA SER A 609 8.48 21.34 3.40
C SER A 609 7.22 22.05 3.90
N TYR A 610 6.56 21.46 4.90
CA TYR A 610 5.44 22.09 5.59
C TYR A 610 5.86 23.42 6.20
N THR A 611 7.08 23.48 6.76
CA THR A 611 7.66 24.72 7.28
C THR A 611 7.76 25.84 6.24
N ALA A 612 8.14 25.52 5.00
CA ALA A 612 8.21 26.51 3.92
C ALA A 612 6.80 26.94 3.45
N ILE A 613 5.85 26.02 3.41
CA ILE A 613 4.45 26.31 3.09
C ILE A 613 3.85 27.22 4.16
N LEU A 614 4.11 26.95 5.44
CA LEU A 614 3.67 27.78 6.55
C LEU A 614 4.41 29.13 6.57
N ALA A 615 5.66 29.23 6.11
CA ALA A 615 6.34 30.52 6.01
C ALA A 615 5.80 31.43 4.89
N ALA A 616 5.03 30.90 3.93
CA ALA A 616 4.47 31.69 2.84
C ALA A 616 3.46 32.72 3.40
N PRO A 617 3.48 33.98 2.91
CA PRO A 617 2.55 34.99 3.40
C PRO A 617 1.10 34.53 3.16
N PRO A 618 0.21 34.63 4.16
CA PRO A 618 -1.19 34.27 3.99
C PRO A 618 -1.80 35.10 2.86
N ALA A 619 -2.68 34.49 2.08
CA ALA A 619 -3.42 35.19 1.04
C ALA A 619 -4.22 36.33 1.69
N ARG A 620 -3.96 37.57 1.24
CA ARG A 620 -4.66 38.77 1.70
C ARG A 620 -6.16 38.71 1.40
#